data_AF-A0A538DAV3-F1
#
_entry.id   AF-A0A538DAV3-F1
#
_cell.length_a   1.000
_cell.length_b   1.000
_cell.length_c   1.000
_cell.angle_alpha   90.00
_cell.angle_beta   90.00
_cell.angle_gamma   90.00
#
_symmetry.space_group_name_H-M   'P 1'
#
loop_
_entity.id
_entity.type
_entity.pdbx_description
1 polymer ?
#
loop_
_entity_poly.entity_id
_entity_poly.type
_entity_poly.pdbx_seq_one_letter_code
_entity_poly.pdbx_strand_id
1 'polypeptide(L)'
;MIRIGRSTIRLPSRPIARLESLTRVAEQPLHRALGLTDGEFDRIQELLEREPNHFELAVFSLLWSEHCGYKHSALLLRRFPTDSPRVLQGPGENAGVVDLGGGEAVAFKV
;
A
#
# COMPACT_ATOMS: atom_id res chain seq x y z
N MET A 1 -21.15 -70.47 -17.36
CA MET A 1 -20.20 -70.22 -18.47
C MET A 1 -20.83 -69.21 -19.43
N ILE A 2 -20.56 -67.91 -19.24
CA ILE A 2 -20.85 -66.86 -20.22
C ILE A 2 -19.66 -65.89 -20.17
N ARG A 3 -18.89 -65.85 -21.26
CA ARG A 3 -17.80 -64.88 -21.50
C ARG A 3 -18.44 -63.53 -21.83
N ILE A 4 -18.08 -62.48 -21.11
CA ILE A 4 -18.29 -61.09 -21.56
C ILE A 4 -16.94 -60.37 -21.47
N GLY A 5 -16.58 -59.71 -22.57
CA GLY A 5 -15.21 -59.40 -22.97
C GLY A 5 -14.44 -58.45 -22.06
N ARG A 6 -13.11 -58.60 -22.10
CA ARG A 6 -12.15 -57.59 -21.65
C ARG A 6 -12.35 -56.33 -22.47
N SER A 7 -13.12 -55.39 -21.96
CA SER A 7 -13.14 -54.02 -22.48
C SER A 7 -11.93 -53.31 -21.88
N THR A 8 -10.85 -53.24 -22.63
CA THR A 8 -9.68 -52.44 -22.30
C THR A 8 -10.11 -50.97 -22.34
N ILE A 9 -10.32 -50.35 -21.17
CA ILE A 9 -10.56 -48.91 -21.08
C ILE A 9 -9.30 -48.22 -21.59
N ARG A 10 -9.36 -47.74 -22.83
CA ARG A 10 -8.33 -46.87 -23.40
C ARG A 10 -8.51 -45.49 -22.77
N LEU A 11 -7.71 -45.19 -21.75
CA LEU A 11 -7.60 -43.83 -21.24
C LEU A 11 -7.16 -42.93 -22.41
N PRO A 12 -7.83 -41.80 -22.69
CA PRO A 12 -7.39 -40.90 -23.74
C PRO A 12 -5.98 -40.40 -23.41
N SER A 13 -5.05 -40.62 -24.33
CA SER A 13 -3.65 -40.15 -24.30
C SER A 13 -3.57 -38.64 -24.55
N ARG A 14 -4.35 -37.85 -23.78
CA ARG A 14 -4.15 -36.40 -23.77
C ARG A 14 -2.84 -36.14 -23.04
N PRO A 15 -1.89 -35.38 -23.62
CA PRO A 15 -0.78 -34.89 -22.83
C PRO A 15 -1.37 -34.19 -21.60
N ILE A 16 -0.87 -34.52 -20.41
CA ILE A 16 -1.19 -33.78 -19.19
C ILE A 16 -0.95 -32.32 -19.56
N ALA A 17 -2.02 -31.54 -19.67
CA ALA A 17 -1.92 -30.12 -19.91
C ALA A 17 -1.07 -29.60 -18.75
N ARG A 18 0.20 -29.31 -19.04
CA ARG A 18 1.13 -28.72 -18.11
C ARG A 18 0.39 -27.52 -17.54
N LEU A 19 0.18 -27.51 -16.24
CA LEU A 19 -0.29 -26.36 -15.47
C LEU A 19 0.80 -25.27 -15.49
N GLU A 20 1.29 -24.90 -16.67
CA GLU A 20 2.29 -23.85 -16.88
C GLU A 20 1.64 -22.48 -17.15
N SER A 21 0.31 -22.41 -17.19
CA SER A 21 -0.41 -21.17 -17.53
C SER A 21 -1.31 -20.61 -16.43
N LEU A 22 -1.42 -21.27 -15.27
CA LEU A 22 -2.13 -20.66 -14.14
C LEU A 22 -1.22 -19.67 -13.42
N THR A 23 -1.31 -18.43 -13.89
CA THR A 23 -0.70 -17.18 -13.38
C THR A 23 0.75 -16.94 -13.78
N ARG A 24 0.99 -16.59 -15.04
CA ARG A 24 1.94 -15.51 -15.29
C ARG A 24 1.27 -14.24 -14.78
N VAL A 25 1.48 -13.89 -13.51
CA VAL A 25 1.45 -12.47 -13.15
C VAL A 25 2.51 -11.86 -14.07
N ALA A 26 2.11 -11.07 -15.07
CA ALA A 26 3.07 -10.37 -15.91
C ALA A 26 4.05 -9.68 -14.95
N GLU A 27 5.36 -9.86 -15.17
CA GLU A 27 6.37 -9.20 -14.33
C GLU A 27 6.05 -7.70 -14.32
N GLN A 28 5.67 -7.20 -13.15
CA GLN A 28 5.30 -5.81 -12.99
C GLN A 28 6.57 -4.98 -12.80
N PRO A 29 6.62 -3.75 -13.32
CA PRO A 29 7.65 -2.80 -12.94
C PRO A 29 7.76 -2.69 -11.41
N LEU A 30 8.99 -2.51 -10.90
CA LEU A 30 9.27 -2.53 -9.47
C LEU A 30 8.41 -1.52 -8.70
N HIS A 31 8.19 -0.31 -9.24
CA HIS A 31 7.36 0.71 -8.57
C HIS A 31 5.93 0.22 -8.34
N ARG A 32 5.32 -0.46 -9.33
CA ARG A 32 3.98 -1.05 -9.17
C ARG A 32 3.97 -2.21 -8.18
N ALA A 33 5.01 -3.04 -8.19
CA ALA A 33 5.16 -4.11 -7.21
C ALA A 33 5.30 -3.57 -5.76
N LEU A 34 5.85 -2.36 -5.61
CA LEU A 34 5.93 -1.61 -4.35
C LEU A 34 4.67 -0.79 -4.04
N GLY A 35 3.62 -0.86 -4.87
CA GLY A 35 2.35 -0.16 -4.64
C GLY A 35 2.34 1.33 -4.98
N LEU A 36 3.35 1.82 -5.71
CA LEU A 36 3.34 3.15 -6.32
C LEU A 36 2.53 3.12 -7.61
N THR A 37 1.78 4.18 -7.85
CA THR A 37 1.15 4.45 -9.16
C THR A 37 2.20 4.93 -10.17
N ASP A 38 1.89 4.86 -11.46
CA ASP A 38 2.81 5.39 -12.48
C ASP A 38 3.02 6.89 -12.33
N GLY A 39 1.98 7.65 -11.99
CA GLY A 39 2.11 9.09 -11.74
C GLY A 39 2.97 9.41 -10.51
N GLU A 40 2.95 8.57 -9.47
CA GLU A 40 3.89 8.72 -8.35
C GLU A 40 5.32 8.40 -8.77
N PHE A 41 5.54 7.41 -9.64
CA PHE A 41 6.85 7.10 -10.21
C PHE A 41 7.39 8.24 -11.07
N ASP A 42 6.58 8.76 -11.99
CA ASP A 42 6.94 9.92 -12.82
C ASP A 42 7.31 11.12 -11.94
N ARG A 43 6.52 11.37 -10.88
CA ARG A 43 6.80 12.45 -9.92
C ARG A 43 8.10 12.25 -9.15
N ILE A 44 8.46 11.01 -8.80
CA ILE A 44 9.74 10.70 -8.15
C ILE A 44 10.90 11.02 -9.11
N GLN A 45 10.79 10.63 -10.38
CA GLN A 45 11.82 10.95 -11.38
C GLN A 45 11.99 12.47 -11.56
N GLU A 46 10.89 13.22 -11.60
CA GLU A 46 10.91 14.69 -11.64
C GLU A 46 11.61 15.29 -10.41
N LEU A 47 11.33 14.78 -9.21
CA LEU A 47 11.90 15.29 -7.96
C LEU A 47 13.40 14.99 -7.82
N LEU A 48 13.86 13.86 -8.37
CA LEU A 48 15.26 13.45 -8.30
C LEU A 48 16.09 13.93 -9.49
N GLU A 49 15.45 14.37 -10.57
CA GLU A 49 16.07 14.73 -11.86
C GLU A 49 16.88 13.57 -12.48
N ARG A 50 16.56 12.33 -12.10
CA ARG A 50 17.17 11.08 -12.58
C ARG A 50 16.30 9.87 -12.26
N GLU A 51 16.68 8.72 -12.78
CA GLU A 51 16.09 7.43 -12.38
C GLU A 51 16.37 7.11 -10.90
N PRO A 52 15.34 6.76 -10.11
CA PRO A 52 15.52 6.29 -8.75
C PRO A 52 16.11 4.88 -8.73
N ASN A 53 16.98 4.60 -7.77
CA ASN A 53 17.43 3.23 -7.52
C ASN A 53 16.37 2.43 -6.72
N HIS A 54 16.58 1.12 -6.55
CA HIS A 54 15.62 0.26 -5.86
C HIS A 54 15.36 0.66 -4.40
N PHE A 55 16.39 1.13 -3.69
CA PHE A 55 16.27 1.56 -2.30
C PHE A 55 15.45 2.85 -2.20
N GLU A 56 15.71 3.82 -3.07
CA GLU A 56 14.96 5.07 -3.14
C GLU A 56 13.49 4.81 -3.45
N LEU A 57 13.20 3.93 -4.42
CA LEU A 57 11.83 3.51 -4.72
C LEU A 57 11.13 2.87 -3.53
N ALA A 58 11.84 2.03 -2.76
CA ALA A 58 11.28 1.42 -1.55
C ALA A 58 10.99 2.47 -0.47
N VAL A 59 11.86 3.47 -0.30
CA VAL A 59 11.65 4.57 0.66
C VAL A 59 10.45 5.43 0.24
N PHE A 60 10.37 5.83 -1.03
CA PHE A 60 9.23 6.60 -1.53
C PHE A 60 7.92 5.82 -1.40
N SER A 61 7.91 4.52 -1.70
CA SER A 61 6.75 3.65 -1.50
C SER A 61 6.22 3.69 -0.08
N LEU A 62 7.09 3.57 0.93
CA LEU A 62 6.67 3.60 2.34
C LEU A 62 6.18 4.98 2.76
N LEU A 63 6.92 6.04 2.43
CA LEU A 63 6.59 7.41 2.84
C LEU A 63 5.31 7.93 2.17
N TRP A 64 5.06 7.54 0.92
CA TRP A 64 3.88 7.95 0.16
C TRP A 64 2.76 6.92 0.22
N SER A 65 2.86 5.90 1.08
CA SER A 65 1.75 5.01 1.38
C SER A 65 0.60 5.78 2.05
N GLU A 66 -0.63 5.26 1.98
CA GLU A 66 -1.76 5.91 2.68
C GLU A 66 -1.53 5.99 4.19
N HIS A 67 -0.90 4.96 4.77
CA HIS A 67 -0.64 4.87 6.21
C HIS A 67 0.25 6.00 6.72
N CYS A 68 1.29 6.36 5.95
CA CYS A 68 2.23 7.40 6.33
C CYS A 68 1.82 8.79 5.80
N GLY A 69 1.35 8.84 4.55
CA GLY A 69 1.07 10.09 3.84
C GLY A 69 -0.32 10.66 4.09
N TYR A 70 -1.28 9.87 4.61
CA TYR A 70 -2.67 10.27 4.83
C TYR A 70 -3.30 10.89 3.55
N LYS A 71 -2.96 10.36 2.36
CA LYS A 71 -3.22 11.01 1.06
C LYS A 71 -4.70 11.36 0.87
N HIS A 72 -5.58 10.51 1.36
CA HIS A 72 -7.03 10.73 1.26
C HIS A 72 -7.57 11.45 2.50
N SER A 73 -7.18 10.99 3.70
CA SER A 73 -7.76 11.48 4.95
C SER A 73 -7.33 12.91 5.30
N ALA A 74 -6.12 13.35 4.94
CA ALA A 74 -5.59 14.66 5.34
C ALA A 74 -6.49 15.82 4.89
N LEU A 75 -7.06 15.75 3.68
CA LEU A 75 -7.96 16.77 3.15
C LEU A 75 -9.27 16.90 3.94
N LEU A 76 -9.78 15.77 4.47
CA LEU A 76 -10.99 15.74 5.28
C LEU A 76 -10.71 16.18 6.71
N LEU A 77 -9.62 15.71 7.31
CA LEU A 77 -9.24 16.00 8.69
C LEU A 77 -8.93 17.49 8.92
N ARG A 78 -8.42 18.19 7.90
CA ARG A 78 -8.21 19.66 7.94
C ARG A 78 -9.49 20.49 8.15
N ARG A 79 -10.67 19.88 8.02
CA ARG A 79 -11.96 20.57 8.21
C ARG A 79 -12.39 20.63 9.67
N PHE A 80 -11.74 19.89 10.57
CA PHE A 80 -12.09 19.93 11.98
C PHE A 80 -11.64 21.25 12.63
N PRO A 81 -12.39 21.75 13.62
CA PRO A 81 -11.96 22.91 14.39
C PRO A 81 -10.73 22.53 15.22
N THR A 82 -9.60 23.20 14.97
CA THR A 82 -8.32 22.93 15.65
C THR A 82 -7.87 24.06 16.56
N ASP A 83 -8.53 25.22 16.50
CA ASP A 83 -8.11 26.43 17.20
C ASP A 83 -8.99 26.71 18.41
N SER A 84 -8.36 27.05 19.52
CA SER A 84 -9.01 27.50 20.76
C SER A 84 -7.98 28.19 21.65
N PRO A 85 -8.37 29.17 22.50
CA PRO A 85 -7.44 29.81 23.44
C PRO A 85 -6.73 28.86 24.40
N ARG A 86 -7.27 27.64 24.60
CA ARG A 86 -6.68 26.61 25.45
C ARG A 86 -5.83 25.59 24.69
N VAL A 87 -5.75 25.66 23.37
CA VAL A 87 -4.91 24.76 22.57
C VAL A 87 -3.50 25.35 22.56
N LEU A 88 -2.57 24.67 23.23
CA LEU A 88 -1.16 25.04 23.22
C LEU A 88 -0.45 24.44 21.99
N GLN A 89 -0.88 23.25 21.57
CA GLN A 89 -0.40 22.58 20.35
C GLN A 89 -1.53 21.82 19.67
N GLY A 90 -1.86 22.24 18.45
CA GLY A 90 -2.81 21.56 17.57
C GLY A 90 -2.16 20.46 16.71
N PRO A 91 -2.85 19.97 15.66
CA PRO A 91 -2.29 18.97 14.74
C PRO A 91 -0.97 19.42 14.10
N GLY A 92 -0.03 18.50 13.96
CA GLY A 92 1.29 18.75 13.35
C GLY A 92 2.43 18.07 14.11
N GLU A 93 2.26 17.95 15.43
CA GLU A 93 3.23 17.30 16.32
C GLU A 93 2.79 15.88 16.73
N ASN A 94 3.67 15.18 17.47
CA ASN A 94 3.42 13.83 17.95
C ASN A 94 2.20 13.69 18.88
N ALA A 95 1.73 14.76 19.51
CA ALA A 95 0.54 14.80 20.35
C ALA A 95 -0.08 16.21 20.37
N GLY A 96 -1.38 16.28 20.64
CA GLY A 96 -2.05 17.55 20.92
C GLY A 96 -1.86 17.95 22.38
N VAL A 97 -1.77 19.26 22.65
CA VAL A 97 -1.56 19.79 24.01
C VAL A 97 -2.59 20.85 24.34
N VAL A 98 -3.20 20.72 25.52
CA VAL A 98 -4.20 21.66 26.04
C VAL A 98 -3.79 22.25 27.39
N ASP A 99 -4.04 23.54 27.58
CA ASP A 99 -3.88 24.26 28.85
C ASP A 99 -5.05 23.96 29.80
N LEU A 100 -4.73 23.55 31.02
CA LEU A 100 -5.70 23.32 32.09
C LEU A 100 -5.88 24.57 32.99
N GLY A 101 -5.00 25.56 32.87
CA GLY A 101 -4.86 26.67 33.80
C GLY A 101 -3.92 26.33 34.95
N GLY A 102 -3.62 27.32 35.80
CA GLY A 102 -2.75 27.12 36.97
C GLY A 102 -1.28 26.82 36.63
N GLY A 103 -0.87 26.99 35.37
CA GLY A 103 0.47 26.63 34.88
C GLY A 103 0.62 25.16 34.49
N GLU A 104 -0.48 24.41 34.38
CA GLU A 104 -0.48 22.99 34.03
C GLU A 104 -1.07 22.73 32.63
N ALA A 105 -0.58 21.70 31.95
CA ALA A 105 -1.04 21.29 30.62
C ALA A 105 -1.07 19.77 30.46
N VAL A 106 -1.87 19.28 29.52
CA VAL A 106 -1.99 17.85 29.18
C VAL A 106 -1.66 17.61 27.72
N ALA A 107 -0.74 16.68 27.47
CA ALA A 107 -0.44 16.14 26.15
C ALA A 107 -1.11 14.77 25.97
N PHE A 108 -1.81 14.57 24.85
CA PHE A 108 -2.47 13.29 24.57
C PHE A 108 -2.60 12.98 23.07
N LYS A 109 -2.67 11.69 22.74
CA LYS A 109 -2.90 11.11 21.41
C LYS A 109 -3.51 9.72 21.56
N VAL A 110 -4.26 9.29 20.55
CA VAL A 110 -4.81 7.93 20.39
C VAL A 110 -4.04 7.21 19.28
#